data_AF-A0A924UC08-F1
#
_entry.id   AF-A0A924UC08-F1
#
_cell.length_a   1.000
_cell.length_b   1.000
_cell.length_c   1.000
_cell.angle_alpha   90.00
_cell.angle_beta   90.00
_cell.angle_gamma   90.00
#
_symmetry.space_group_name_H-M   'P 1'
#
loop_
_entity.id
_entity.type
_entity.pdbx_description
1 polymer ?
#
loop_
_entity_poly.entity_id
_entity_poly.type
_entity_poly.pdbx_seq_one_letter_code
_entity_poly.pdbx_strand_id
1 'polypeptide(L)'
;IIFPAGEVATSQRALTGLAVDFAWHPFIARLAQRAGVQTLAMYVGGQNSRLFQVASHLSYPLRVALIFHETRRALRREVSVRIAEPLCLTAADKVDVVAKLRALTYDMAPAQGPKAADVFEFPPRIIL
;
A
#
# COMPACT_ATOMS: atom_id res chain seq x y z
N ILE A 1 -1.09 -7.98 11.72
CA ILE A 1 -1.07 -6.86 10.76
C ILE A 1 -0.68 -7.44 9.40
N ILE A 2 -1.39 -7.10 8.33
CA ILE A 2 -1.14 -7.61 6.99
C ILE A 2 -1.06 -6.43 6.03
N PHE A 3 -0.04 -6.42 5.17
CA PHE A 3 0.07 -5.48 4.07
C PHE A 3 -0.47 -6.13 2.79
N PRO A 4 -1.67 -5.74 2.33
CA PRO A 4 -2.42 -6.47 1.30
C PRO A 4 -1.80 -6.41 -0.10
N ALA A 5 -0.97 -5.40 -0.38
CA ALA A 5 -0.23 -5.26 -1.63
C ALA A 5 0.97 -6.21 -1.75
N GLY A 6 1.51 -6.70 -0.62
CA GLY A 6 2.71 -7.54 -0.60
C GLY A 6 4.02 -6.85 -1.03
N GLU A 7 3.95 -5.59 -1.44
CA GLU A 7 5.06 -4.81 -1.96
C GLU A 7 5.11 -3.40 -1.36
N VAL A 8 6.28 -2.76 -1.49
CA VAL A 8 6.50 -1.39 -1.02
C VAL A 8 5.89 -0.40 -2.01
N ALA A 9 5.06 0.53 -1.52
CA ALA A 9 4.39 1.54 -2.33
C ALA A 9 5.36 2.30 -3.26
N THR A 10 4.96 2.44 -4.53
CA THR A 10 5.81 2.99 -5.59
C THR A 10 5.07 4.09 -6.34
N SER A 11 5.78 5.15 -6.74
CA SER A 11 5.19 6.21 -7.55
C SER A 11 5.13 5.78 -9.01
N GLN A 12 4.01 6.04 -9.68
CA GLN A 12 3.84 5.72 -11.10
C GLN A 12 4.90 6.39 -12.00
N ARG A 13 5.42 7.55 -11.60
CA ARG A 13 6.54 8.22 -12.27
C ARG A 13 7.78 8.14 -11.39
N ALA A 14 8.94 7.88 -11.99
CA ALA A 14 10.20 7.71 -11.26
C ALA A 14 10.61 8.96 -10.45
N LEU A 15 10.38 10.16 -11.00
CA LEU A 15 10.88 11.42 -10.45
C LEU A 15 9.82 12.26 -9.70
N THR A 16 8.53 11.95 -9.89
CA THR A 16 7.41 12.77 -9.39
C THR A 16 6.21 11.89 -9.02
N GLY A 17 5.25 12.47 -8.30
CA GLY A 17 4.01 11.78 -7.92
C GLY A 17 4.09 11.12 -6.53
N LEU A 18 2.92 10.70 -6.07
CA LEU A 18 2.74 10.03 -4.79
C LEU A 18 3.01 8.53 -4.94
N ALA A 19 3.59 7.93 -3.91
CA ALA A 19 3.69 6.48 -3.84
C ALA A 19 2.30 5.89 -3.58
N VAL A 20 1.94 4.89 -4.37
CA VAL A 20 0.65 4.17 -4.25
C VAL A 20 0.92 2.69 -4.15
N ASP A 21 0.01 1.97 -3.48
CA ASP A 21 0.13 0.52 -3.37
C ASP A 21 -0.16 -0.15 -4.70
N PHE A 22 0.46 -1.31 -4.89
CA PHE A 22 0.09 -2.29 -5.90
C PHE A 22 -1.34 -2.78 -5.70
N ALA A 23 -1.83 -3.54 -6.68
CA ALA A 23 -3.09 -4.25 -6.56
C ALA A 23 -3.06 -5.15 -5.31
N TRP A 24 -4.11 -5.05 -4.50
CA TRP A 24 -4.22 -5.84 -3.28
C TRP A 24 -4.61 -7.29 -3.62
N HIS A 25 -4.00 -8.25 -2.95
CA HIS A 25 -4.23 -9.66 -3.27
C HIS A 25 -5.65 -10.10 -2.89
N PRO A 26 -6.37 -10.85 -3.76
CA PRO A 26 -7.71 -11.38 -3.46
C PRO A 26 -7.80 -12.25 -2.19
N PHE A 27 -6.68 -12.81 -1.73
CA PHE A 27 -6.60 -13.62 -0.52
C PHE A 27 -7.03 -12.85 0.74
N ILE A 28 -6.89 -11.52 0.71
CA ILE A 28 -7.29 -10.62 1.81
C ILE A 28 -8.79 -10.71 2.08
N ALA A 29 -9.62 -10.86 1.04
CA ALA A 29 -11.06 -11.04 1.23
C ALA A 29 -11.37 -12.29 2.05
N ARG A 30 -10.70 -13.41 1.74
CA ARG A 30 -10.90 -14.69 2.46
C ARG A 30 -10.50 -14.61 3.93
N LEU A 31 -9.45 -13.85 4.25
CA LEU A 31 -9.04 -13.62 5.64
C LEU A 31 -10.04 -12.72 6.37
N ALA A 32 -10.49 -11.65 5.73
CA ALA A 32 -11.40 -10.68 6.32
C ALA A 32 -12.81 -11.24 6.55
N GLN A 33 -13.27 -12.16 5.70
CA GLN A 33 -14.59 -12.81 5.79
C GLN A 33 -14.61 -14.06 6.69
N ARG A 34 -13.49 -14.39 7.35
CA ARG A 34 -13.45 -15.54 8.25
C ARG A 34 -14.38 -15.30 9.44
N ALA A 35 -15.21 -16.29 9.76
CA ALA A 35 -16.19 -16.19 10.85
C ALA A 35 -15.50 -15.80 12.18
N GLY A 36 -16.08 -14.81 12.86
CA GLY A 36 -15.56 -14.28 14.13
C GLY A 36 -14.38 -13.32 13.99
N VAL A 37 -13.94 -12.98 12.78
CA VAL A 37 -12.85 -12.01 12.57
C VAL A 37 -13.41 -10.59 12.41
N GLN A 38 -12.85 -9.68 13.18
CA GLN A 38 -13.01 -8.24 12.98
C GLN A 38 -11.79 -7.72 12.23
N THR A 39 -12.04 -7.00 11.13
CA THR A 39 -11.00 -6.37 10.32
C THR A 39 -10.89 -4.90 10.69
N LEU A 40 -9.67 -4.38 10.73
CA LEU A 40 -9.38 -2.99 11.05
C LEU A 40 -8.57 -2.40 9.89
N ALA A 41 -9.13 -1.40 9.21
CA ALA A 41 -8.40 -0.68 8.17
C ALA A 41 -7.43 0.32 8.81
N MET A 42 -6.22 0.39 8.27
CA MET A 42 -5.16 1.25 8.78
C MET A 42 -4.43 1.92 7.62
N TYR A 43 -4.39 3.24 7.63
CA TYR A 43 -3.60 4.04 6.71
C TYR A 43 -2.29 4.44 7.36
N VAL A 44 -1.18 4.07 6.73
CA VAL A 44 0.16 4.47 7.15
C VAL A 44 0.64 5.56 6.18
N GLY A 45 0.78 6.77 6.70
CA GLY A 45 1.23 7.92 5.93
C GLY A 45 2.74 7.95 5.75
N GLY A 46 3.16 8.62 4.67
CA GLY A 46 4.56 8.78 4.30
C GLY A 46 4.89 8.10 2.98
N GLN A 47 6.13 8.28 2.53
CA GLN A 47 6.66 7.63 1.34
C GLN A 47 8.19 7.51 1.44
N ASN A 48 8.74 6.52 0.74
CA ASN A 48 10.18 6.36 0.59
C ASN A 48 10.80 7.53 -0.20
N SER A 49 12.12 7.65 -0.12
CA SER A 49 12.85 8.71 -0.82
C SER A 49 12.69 8.65 -2.34
N ARG A 50 12.97 9.78 -3.01
CA ARG A 50 13.00 9.84 -4.48
C ARG A 50 14.02 8.87 -5.07
N LEU A 51 15.13 8.63 -4.36
CA LEU A 51 16.15 7.66 -4.81
C LEU A 51 15.57 6.25 -4.90
N PHE A 52 14.80 5.83 -3.89
CA PHE A 52 14.10 4.54 -3.91
C PHE A 52 13.08 4.45 -5.03
N GLN A 53 12.32 5.52 -5.26
CA GLN A 53 11.34 5.56 -6.36
C GLN A 53 12.04 5.42 -7.72
N VAL A 54 13.09 6.21 -7.98
CA VAL A 54 13.88 6.11 -9.21
C VAL A 54 14.47 4.70 -9.38
N ALA A 55 15.09 4.14 -8.33
CA ALA A 55 15.65 2.80 -8.36
C ALA A 55 14.61 1.71 -8.66
N SER A 56 13.39 1.87 -8.16
CA SER A 56 12.27 0.94 -8.42
C SER A 56 11.86 0.88 -9.89
N HIS A 57 12.14 1.94 -10.66
CA HIS A 57 11.94 1.96 -12.12
C HIS A 57 13.18 1.50 -12.91
N LEU A 58 14.36 1.46 -12.28
CA LEU A 58 15.61 1.08 -12.94
C LEU A 58 15.87 -0.42 -12.87
N SER A 59 15.76 -1.03 -11.69
CA SER A 59 16.12 -2.43 -11.47
C SER A 59 15.58 -2.94 -10.13
N TYR A 60 15.06 -4.16 -10.12
CA TYR A 60 14.55 -4.80 -8.91
C TYR A 60 15.64 -5.03 -7.83
N PRO A 61 16.83 -5.56 -8.15
CA PRO A 61 17.94 -5.63 -7.20
C PRO A 61 18.30 -4.30 -6.51
N LEU A 62 18.34 -3.19 -7.27
CA LEU A 62 18.64 -1.87 -6.71
C LEU A 62 17.57 -1.41 -5.72
N ARG A 63 16.29 -1.63 -6.05
CA ARG A 63 15.17 -1.36 -5.14
C ARG A 63 15.34 -2.12 -3.83
N VAL A 64 15.63 -3.43 -3.89
CA VAL A 64 15.83 -4.26 -2.70
C VAL A 64 17.03 -3.79 -1.88
N ALA A 65 18.16 -3.48 -2.53
CA ALA A 65 19.35 -2.98 -1.85
C ALA A 65 19.07 -1.67 -1.08
N LEU A 66 18.22 -0.79 -1.62
CA LEU A 66 17.86 0.49 -1.00
C LEU A 66 16.83 0.36 0.13
N ILE A 67 16.18 -0.78 0.34
CA ILE A 67 15.27 -0.98 1.48
C ILE A 67 16.00 -0.75 2.81
N PHE A 68 17.26 -1.20 2.92
CA PHE A 68 18.07 -0.96 4.11
C PHE A 68 18.38 0.52 4.32
N HIS A 69 18.62 1.25 3.22
CA HIS A 69 18.83 2.69 3.26
C HIS A 69 17.56 3.43 3.72
N GLU A 70 16.39 3.10 3.15
CA GLU A 70 15.12 3.69 3.56
C GLU A 70 14.77 3.36 5.00
N THR A 71 15.02 2.12 5.45
CA THR A 71 14.83 1.72 6.85
C THR A 71 15.68 2.59 7.77
N ARG A 72 16.97 2.76 7.48
CA ARG A 72 17.85 3.65 8.26
C ARG A 72 17.37 5.09 8.26
N ARG A 73 16.90 5.59 7.11
CA ARG A 73 16.34 6.94 6.97
C ARG A 73 15.04 7.12 7.76
N ALA A 74 14.23 6.07 7.88
CA ALA A 74 12.99 6.07 8.64
C ALA A 74 13.21 5.96 10.15
N LEU A 75 14.37 5.47 10.61
CA LEU A 75 14.70 5.42 12.04
C LEU A 75 14.53 6.80 12.68
N ARG A 76 13.81 6.83 13.81
CA ARG A 76 13.52 8.04 14.61
C ARG A 76 12.66 9.10 13.91
N ARG A 77 12.03 8.77 12.78
CA ARG A 77 11.01 9.64 12.17
C ARG A 77 9.64 9.27 12.72
N GLU A 78 8.80 10.28 12.90
CA GLU A 78 7.39 10.08 13.19
C GLU A 78 6.68 9.52 11.96
N VAL A 79 5.88 8.49 12.17
CA VAL A 79 5.04 7.87 11.15
C VAL A 79 3.59 8.16 11.51
N SER A 80 2.89 8.86 10.63
CA SER A 80 1.46 9.10 10.82
C SER A 80 0.69 7.82 10.52
N VAL A 81 -0.10 7.36 11.49
CA VAL A 81 -0.97 6.20 11.33
C VAL A 81 -2.39 6.61 11.67
N ARG A 82 -3.34 6.29 10.79
CA ARG A 82 -4.77 6.53 10.98
C ARG A 82 -5.50 5.21 10.92
N ILE A 83 -6.42 5.00 11.84
CA ILE A 83 -7.08 3.71 12.08
C ILE A 83 -8.58 3.94 11.98
N ALA A 84 -9.26 3.10 11.20
CA ALA A 84 -10.71 3.15 11.03
C ALA A 84 -11.43 2.40 12.16
N GLU A 85 -12.76 2.43 12.16
CA GLU A 85 -13.54 1.58 13.05
C GLU A 85 -13.44 0.09 12.65
N PRO A 86 -13.48 -0.84 13.62
CA PRO A 86 -13.52 -2.27 13.34
C PRO A 86 -14.76 -2.64 12.52
N LEU A 87 -14.59 -3.53 11.54
CA LEU A 87 -15.67 -4.00 10.68
C LEU A 87 -15.71 -5.53 10.64
N CYS A 88 -16.92 -6.08 10.66
CA CYS A 88 -17.17 -7.50 10.41
C CYS A 88 -17.57 -7.66 8.95
N LEU A 89 -16.76 -8.37 8.16
CA LEU A 89 -17.11 -8.76 6.79
C LEU A 89 -17.60 -10.19 6.81
N THR A 90 -18.63 -10.48 6.04
CA THR A 90 -19.18 -11.83 5.94
C THR A 90 -19.16 -12.30 4.50
N ALA A 91 -19.18 -13.61 4.28
CA ALA A 91 -19.22 -14.19 2.94
C ALA A 91 -20.49 -13.81 2.14
N ALA A 92 -21.54 -13.33 2.82
CA ALA A 92 -22.78 -12.88 2.18
C ALA A 92 -22.67 -11.51 1.50
N ASP A 93 -21.60 -10.76 1.79
CA ASP A 93 -21.36 -9.47 1.15
C ASP A 93 -21.07 -9.68 -0.34
N LYS A 94 -22.00 -9.31 -1.22
CA LYS A 94 -21.83 -9.30 -2.69
C LYS A 94 -20.82 -8.25 -3.20
N VAL A 95 -20.16 -7.57 -2.28
CA VAL A 95 -19.25 -6.45 -2.54
C VAL A 95 -17.85 -7.00 -2.73
N ASP A 96 -17.06 -6.39 -3.63
CA ASP A 96 -15.62 -6.62 -3.67
C ASP A 96 -15.00 -6.14 -2.34
N VAL A 97 -14.79 -7.10 -1.44
CA VAL A 97 -14.26 -6.88 -0.11
C VAL A 97 -12.90 -6.19 -0.16
N VAL A 98 -12.06 -6.55 -1.13
CA VAL A 98 -10.72 -5.97 -1.27
C VAL A 98 -10.84 -4.50 -1.66
N ALA A 99 -11.68 -4.19 -2.64
CA ALA A 99 -11.93 -2.80 -3.04
C ALA A 99 -12.54 -1.96 -1.91
N LYS A 100 -13.48 -2.53 -1.14
CA LYS A 100 -14.08 -1.85 0.04
C LYS A 100 -13.04 -1.55 1.11
N LEU A 101 -12.21 -2.53 1.47
CA LEU A 101 -11.13 -2.34 2.44
C LEU A 101 -10.10 -1.31 1.95
N ARG A 102 -9.79 -1.32 0.65
CA ARG A 102 -8.90 -0.33 0.03
C ARG A 102 -9.48 1.07 0.13
N ALA A 103 -10.75 1.25 -0.23
CA ALA A 103 -11.44 2.53 -0.12
C ALA A 103 -11.39 3.06 1.31
N LEU A 104 -11.78 2.25 2.30
CA LEU A 104 -11.75 2.64 3.71
C LEU A 104 -10.35 3.04 4.20
N THR A 105 -9.31 2.33 3.75
CA THR A 105 -7.93 2.70 4.09
C THR A 105 -7.53 4.05 3.47
N TYR A 106 -7.80 4.27 2.18
CA TYR A 106 -7.37 5.51 1.50
C TYR A 106 -8.27 6.71 1.78
N ASP A 107 -9.52 6.53 2.22
CA ASP A 107 -10.37 7.63 2.68
C ASP A 107 -9.79 8.34 3.91
N MET A 108 -8.95 7.63 4.68
CA MET A 108 -8.20 8.22 5.79
C MET A 108 -6.95 8.99 5.33
N ALA A 109 -6.57 8.97 4.05
CA ALA A 109 -5.41 9.71 3.56
C ALA A 109 -5.61 11.24 3.73
N PRO A 110 -4.53 12.04 3.84
CA PRO A 110 -4.66 13.50 3.80
C PRO A 110 -5.24 13.97 2.46
N ALA A 111 -5.80 15.19 2.40
CA ALA A 111 -6.49 15.71 1.21
C ALA A 111 -5.65 15.69 -0.09
N GLN A 112 -4.34 15.82 0.04
CA GLN A 112 -3.35 15.75 -1.05
C GLN A 112 -2.65 14.37 -1.14
N GLY A 113 -3.25 13.35 -0.54
CA GLY A 113 -2.75 11.98 -0.49
C GLY A 113 -3.21 11.12 -1.68
N PRO A 114 -2.70 9.88 -1.76
CA PRO A 114 -3.11 8.92 -2.78
C PRO A 114 -4.57 8.51 -2.63
N LYS A 115 -5.25 8.25 -3.75
CA LYS A 115 -6.65 7.81 -3.77
C LYS A 115 -6.73 6.28 -3.88
N ALA A 116 -7.84 5.72 -3.45
CA ALA A 116 -8.08 4.27 -3.52
C ALA A 116 -8.00 3.71 -4.96
N ALA A 117 -8.40 4.52 -5.95
CA ALA A 117 -8.35 4.16 -7.37
C ALA A 117 -6.93 4.15 -7.95
N ASP A 118 -5.97 4.79 -7.29
CA ASP A 118 -4.60 4.85 -7.76
C ASP A 118 -3.92 3.52 -7.43
N VAL A 119 -3.60 2.74 -8.45
CA VAL A 119 -2.87 1.47 -8.32
C VAL A 119 -1.53 1.63 -9.04
N PHE A 120 -0.45 1.17 -8.41
CA PHE A 120 0.83 1.10 -9.10
C PHE A 120 0.85 -0.12 -10.01
N GLU A 121 1.21 0.10 -11.26
CA GLU A 121 1.46 -0.94 -12.25
C GLU A 121 2.89 -0.73 -12.79
N PHE A 122 3.65 -1.82 -12.89
CA PHE A 122 4.98 -1.73 -13.46
C PHE A 122 4.89 -1.39 -14.96
N PRO A 123 5.67 -0.41 -15.45
CA PRO A 123 5.75 -0.15 -16.88
C PRO A 123 6.34 -1.38 -17.60
N PRO A 124 5.87 -1.70 -18.82
CA PRO A 124 6.18 -2.95 -19.53
C PRO A 124 7.65 -3.11 -19.96
N ARG A 125 8.56 -2.18 -19.62
CA ARG A 125 9.97 -2.15 -20.06
C ARG A 125 11.00 -2.11 -18.93
N ILE A 126 10.66 -2.59 -17.73
CA ILE A 126 11.66 -2.74 -16.68
C ILE A 126 12.46 -4.02 -16.93
N ILE A 127 13.76 -3.85 -17.15
CA ILE A 127 14.72 -4.92 -17.37
C ILE A 127 14.93 -5.60 -16.00
N LEU A 128 14.55 -6.87 -15.90
CA LEU A 128 14.83 -7.74 -14.76
C LEU A 128 16.33 -8.06 -14.67
#